data_AF-C0XMM5-F1
#
_entry.id   AF-C0XMM5-F1
#
_cell.length_a   1.000
_cell.length_b   1.000
_cell.length_c   1.000
_cell.angle_alpha   90.00
_cell.angle_beta   90.00
_cell.angle_gamma   90.00
#
_symmetry.space_group_name_H-M   'P 1'
#
loop_
_entity.id
_entity.type
_entity.pdbx_description
1 polymer ?
#
loop_
_entity_poly.entity_id
_entity_poly.type
_entity_poly.pdbx_seq_one_letter_code
_entity_poly.pdbx_strand_id
1 'polypeptide(L)'
;LAIRVIWIYGYQFVSGLRTRKRHGETKNQMHSFKAALLAGLSGVRGAVTMAGVLSIPVVVSTGQPFPSRSLALFVAASVIIISLVVATIMLPLISENKAPLLTRANFAGDDDLDAAAADEDDGSHYISDDEAQLYIMKLAVQRIEEERRPNNQKEAYDLILDYQFLIRRLELKLQNKKEMDSIIADELALRRVALRGERSAIQRLFDAKEISRETFLVANERLQRLERRMIHSIGKRTRMGRGSIQQMVRLKNKVSLWRIQRKSKDDITDELALVQREQAKGAIKELSSYFARDDIDNNRFDSQSVYHLIIHYRNQIELAKEHSKRQIKDHTMQYQHLRIKALAAEREGVQVLLEQGHIDWAMAAHLRQYINYSETVLIMDYQNAD
;
A
#
# COMPACT_ATOMS: atom_id res chain seq x y z
N LEU A 1 15.05 -25.15 -25.59
CA LEU A 1 14.40 -24.15 -24.70
C LEU A 1 12.95 -23.88 -25.11
N ALA A 2 12.69 -23.46 -26.35
CA ALA A 2 11.32 -23.23 -26.85
C ALA A 2 10.38 -24.41 -26.61
N ILE A 3 10.79 -25.64 -26.91
CA ILE A 3 10.00 -26.86 -26.63
C ILE A 3 9.62 -27.01 -25.16
N ARG A 4 10.52 -26.70 -24.22
CA ARG A 4 10.24 -26.79 -22.78
C ARG A 4 9.21 -25.73 -22.36
N VAL A 5 9.33 -24.50 -22.87
CA VAL A 5 8.36 -23.42 -22.61
C VAL A 5 6.98 -23.79 -23.18
N ILE A 6 6.95 -24.30 -24.41
CA ILE A 6 5.72 -24.76 -25.08
C ILE A 6 5.08 -25.91 -24.29
N TRP A 7 5.87 -26.86 -23.78
CA TRP A 7 5.37 -27.97 -22.98
C TRP A 7 4.78 -27.54 -21.64
N ILE A 8 5.44 -26.63 -20.92
CA ILE A 8 4.94 -26.08 -19.65
C ILE A 8 3.66 -25.27 -19.90
N TYR A 9 3.62 -24.48 -20.97
CA TYR A 9 2.42 -23.74 -21.37
C TYR A 9 1.27 -24.70 -21.73
N GLY A 10 1.56 -25.77 -22.48
CA GLY A 10 0.59 -26.81 -22.81
C GLY A 10 0.05 -27.52 -21.57
N TYR A 11 0.90 -27.84 -20.60
CA TYR A 11 0.48 -28.44 -19.34
C TYR A 11 -0.43 -27.51 -18.52
N GLN A 12 -0.09 -26.22 -18.43
CA GLN A 12 -0.94 -25.21 -17.77
C GLN A 12 -2.29 -25.02 -18.48
N PHE A 13 -2.30 -25.11 -19.81
CA PHE A 13 -3.53 -25.01 -20.60
C PHE A 13 -4.43 -26.23 -20.38
N VAL A 14 -3.85 -27.44 -20.36
CA VAL A 14 -4.57 -28.70 -20.11
C VAL A 14 -5.05 -28.78 -18.66
N SER A 15 -4.25 -28.37 -17.67
CA SER A 15 -4.67 -28.35 -16.27
C SER A 15 -5.79 -27.34 -16.05
N GLY A 16 -5.70 -26.15 -16.65
CA GLY A 16 -6.75 -25.12 -16.59
C GLY A 16 -8.07 -25.56 -17.25
N LEU A 17 -8.00 -26.33 -18.35
CA LEU A 17 -9.19 -26.94 -18.96
C LEU A 17 -9.81 -28.04 -18.08
N ARG A 18 -9.00 -28.76 -17.30
CA ARG A 18 -9.46 -29.85 -16.43
C ARG A 18 -10.07 -29.34 -15.12
N THR A 19 -9.53 -28.27 -14.53
CA THR A 19 -10.13 -27.60 -13.36
C THR A 19 -11.43 -26.87 -13.71
N ARG A 20 -11.51 -26.24 -14.89
CA ARG A 20 -12.75 -25.59 -15.39
C ARG A 20 -13.93 -26.56 -15.59
N LYS A 21 -13.67 -27.86 -15.76
CA LYS A 21 -14.71 -28.90 -15.85
C LYS A 21 -15.17 -29.45 -14.48
N ARG A 22 -14.43 -29.20 -13.39
CA ARG A 22 -14.72 -29.76 -12.06
C ARG A 22 -15.25 -28.73 -11.05
N HIS A 23 -15.03 -27.44 -11.23
CA HIS A 23 -15.62 -26.38 -10.41
C HIS A 23 -16.08 -25.24 -11.32
N GLY A 24 -17.36 -24.89 -11.24
CA GLY A 24 -18.02 -23.84 -12.01
C GLY A 24 -17.73 -22.43 -11.50
N GLU A 25 -16.49 -22.13 -11.09
CA GLU A 25 -16.12 -20.80 -10.61
C GLU A 25 -14.96 -20.22 -11.41
N THR A 26 -15.25 -19.07 -12.02
CA THR A 26 -14.31 -18.26 -12.79
C THR A 26 -13.33 -17.54 -11.87
N LYS A 27 -12.42 -18.27 -11.22
CA LYS A 27 -11.19 -17.65 -10.74
C LYS A 27 -10.33 -17.43 -11.97
N ASN A 28 -10.26 -16.17 -12.41
CA ASN A 28 -9.45 -15.72 -13.53
C ASN A 28 -7.96 -15.87 -13.13
N GLN A 29 -7.47 -17.11 -13.09
CA GLN A 29 -6.04 -17.42 -13.08
C GLN A 29 -5.52 -16.87 -14.39
N MET A 30 -5.13 -15.59 -14.36
CA MET A 30 -4.51 -14.92 -15.49
C MET A 30 -3.33 -15.79 -15.88
N HIS A 31 -3.48 -16.55 -16.98
CA HIS A 31 -2.49 -17.51 -17.47
C HIS A 31 -1.18 -16.77 -17.63
N SER A 32 -0.35 -16.86 -16.60
CA SER A 32 0.84 -16.05 -16.51
C SER A 32 1.85 -16.73 -17.41
N PHE A 33 1.80 -16.39 -18.70
CA PHE A 33 2.84 -16.70 -19.65
C PHE A 33 4.22 -16.34 -19.07
N LYS A 34 4.26 -15.31 -18.20
CA LYS A 34 5.43 -14.95 -17.38
C LYS A 34 5.84 -16.06 -16.41
N ALA A 35 4.91 -16.70 -15.68
CA ALA A 35 5.24 -17.81 -14.77
C ALA A 35 5.76 -19.05 -15.53
N ALA A 36 5.16 -19.38 -16.67
CA ALA A 36 5.66 -20.46 -17.54
C ALA A 36 7.05 -20.14 -18.12
N LEU A 37 7.28 -18.89 -18.51
CA LEU A 37 8.58 -18.41 -18.99
C LEU A 37 9.62 -18.46 -17.88
N LEU A 38 9.28 -17.98 -16.67
CA LEU A 38 10.17 -17.97 -15.50
C LEU A 38 10.54 -19.39 -15.06
N ALA A 39 9.57 -20.30 -14.98
CA ALA A 39 9.82 -21.71 -14.67
C ALA A 39 10.64 -22.42 -15.76
N GLY A 40 10.38 -22.09 -17.04
CA GLY A 40 11.16 -22.61 -18.17
C GLY A 40 12.61 -22.09 -18.18
N LEU A 41 12.83 -20.85 -17.73
CA LEU A 41 14.13 -20.19 -17.64
C LEU A 41 14.92 -20.61 -16.39
N SER A 42 14.29 -20.88 -15.25
CA SER A 42 14.98 -21.15 -13.97
C SER A 42 15.57 -22.56 -13.81
N GLY A 43 15.33 -23.48 -14.75
CA GLY A 43 15.84 -24.86 -14.67
C GLY A 43 17.37 -24.97 -14.81
N VAL A 44 17.93 -26.08 -14.31
CA VAL A 44 19.36 -26.42 -14.41
C VAL A 44 19.80 -26.41 -15.88
N ARG A 45 20.77 -25.54 -16.21
CA ARG A 45 21.27 -25.34 -17.58
C ARG A 45 22.53 -26.16 -17.81
N GLY A 46 22.54 -26.95 -18.89
CA GLY A 46 23.76 -27.56 -19.41
C GLY A 46 24.25 -28.84 -18.73
N ALA A 47 23.68 -29.29 -17.61
CA ALA A 47 24.12 -30.51 -16.93
C ALA A 47 24.03 -31.78 -17.80
N VAL A 48 22.88 -31.98 -18.46
CA VAL A 48 22.67 -33.13 -19.36
C VAL A 48 23.54 -33.03 -20.61
N THR A 49 23.70 -31.83 -21.17
CA THR A 49 24.54 -31.58 -22.34
C THR A 49 26.02 -31.81 -22.03
N MET A 50 26.49 -31.36 -20.86
CA MET A 50 27.86 -31.62 -20.38
C MET A 50 28.10 -33.11 -20.14
N ALA A 51 27.15 -33.80 -19.49
CA ALA A 51 27.25 -35.24 -19.28
C ALA A 51 27.37 -36.01 -20.60
N GLY A 52 26.56 -35.66 -21.61
CA GLY A 52 26.60 -36.26 -22.94
C GLY A 52 27.92 -36.04 -23.67
N VAL A 53 28.48 -34.83 -23.62
CA VAL A 53 29.73 -34.51 -24.34
C VAL A 53 30.96 -35.04 -23.60
N LEU A 54 30.94 -35.08 -22.27
CA LEU A 54 31.99 -35.71 -21.48
C LEU A 54 31.98 -37.23 -21.57
N SER A 55 30.85 -37.84 -21.92
CA SER A 55 30.74 -39.29 -22.20
C SER A 55 31.39 -39.68 -23.53
N ILE A 56 31.80 -38.72 -24.38
CA ILE A 56 32.50 -39.01 -25.63
C ILE A 56 33.92 -39.53 -25.30
N PRO A 57 34.24 -40.79 -25.69
CA PRO A 57 35.52 -41.41 -25.36
C PRO A 57 36.68 -40.65 -26.02
N VAL A 58 37.83 -40.66 -25.35
CA VAL A 58 39.04 -39.95 -25.82
C VAL A 58 39.64 -40.64 -27.06
N VAL A 59 39.52 -41.97 -27.13
CA VAL A 59 40.07 -42.81 -28.18
C VAL A 59 39.00 -43.77 -28.71
N VAL A 60 39.04 -44.02 -30.01
CA VAL A 60 38.22 -45.03 -30.69
C VAL A 60 38.87 -46.42 -30.47
N SER A 61 38.11 -47.50 -30.61
CA SER A 61 38.59 -48.89 -30.48
C SER A 61 39.78 -49.26 -31.36
N THR A 62 40.08 -48.44 -32.39
CA THR A 62 41.24 -48.54 -33.28
C THR A 62 42.49 -47.81 -32.77
N GLY A 63 42.47 -47.24 -31.55
CA GLY A 63 43.60 -46.54 -30.93
C GLY A 63 43.81 -45.09 -31.39
N GLN A 64 43.01 -44.61 -32.35
CA GLN A 64 43.06 -43.22 -32.82
C GLN A 64 42.19 -42.29 -31.96
N PRO A 65 42.56 -41.00 -31.81
CA PRO A 65 41.75 -40.03 -31.08
C PRO A 65 40.38 -39.83 -31.76
N PHE A 66 39.32 -39.67 -30.95
CA PHE A 66 37.97 -39.50 -31.49
C PHE A 66 37.89 -38.25 -32.38
N PRO A 67 37.46 -38.39 -33.65
CA PRO A 67 37.44 -37.28 -34.60
C PRO A 67 36.51 -36.18 -34.10
N SER A 68 36.97 -34.92 -34.17
CA SER A 68 36.16 -33.72 -33.86
C SER A 68 35.57 -33.60 -32.44
N ARG A 69 36.11 -34.33 -31.45
CA ARG A 69 35.68 -34.22 -30.02
C ARG A 69 35.82 -32.79 -29.47
N SER A 70 36.91 -32.11 -29.80
CA SER A 70 37.16 -30.71 -29.40
C SER A 70 36.11 -29.76 -29.97
N LEU A 71 35.64 -30.00 -31.19
CA LEU A 71 34.58 -29.22 -31.84
C LEU A 71 33.23 -29.43 -31.14
N ALA A 72 32.89 -30.68 -30.78
CA ALA A 72 31.68 -30.98 -30.03
C ALA A 72 31.69 -30.33 -28.62
N LEU A 73 32.83 -30.37 -27.93
CA LEU A 73 33.04 -29.67 -26.66
C LEU A 73 32.90 -28.15 -26.79
N PHE A 74 33.48 -27.58 -27.84
CA PHE A 74 33.40 -26.16 -28.13
C PHE A 74 31.96 -25.71 -28.38
N VAL A 75 31.23 -26.41 -29.26
CA VAL A 75 29.83 -26.09 -29.58
C VAL A 75 28.94 -26.23 -28.35
N ALA A 76 29.11 -27.30 -27.55
CA ALA A 76 28.33 -27.48 -26.33
C ALA A 76 28.57 -26.38 -25.29
N ALA A 77 29.84 -25.99 -25.08
CA ALA A 77 30.18 -24.88 -24.19
C ALA A 77 29.60 -23.56 -24.69
N SER A 78 29.72 -23.26 -26.00
CA SER A 78 29.15 -22.04 -26.59
C SER A 78 27.63 -21.97 -26.43
N VAL A 79 26.91 -23.07 -26.66
CA VAL A 79 25.45 -23.12 -26.51
C VAL A 79 25.03 -22.91 -25.04
N ILE A 80 25.77 -23.47 -24.08
CA ILE A 80 25.51 -23.26 -22.65
C ILE A 80 25.69 -21.78 -22.29
N ILE A 81 26.80 -21.16 -22.70
CA ILE A 81 27.10 -19.75 -22.41
C ILE A 81 26.03 -18.84 -23.02
N ILE A 82 25.68 -19.03 -24.29
CA ILE A 82 24.63 -18.23 -24.96
C ILE A 82 23.30 -18.38 -24.23
N SER A 83 22.94 -19.60 -23.81
CA SER A 83 21.69 -19.84 -23.07
C SER A 83 21.65 -19.15 -21.70
N LEU A 84 22.81 -19.04 -21.02
CA LEU A 84 22.94 -18.34 -19.75
C LEU A 84 22.75 -16.84 -19.95
N VAL A 85 23.43 -16.26 -20.95
CA VAL A 85 23.39 -14.83 -21.26
C VAL A 85 21.98 -14.38 -21.67
N VAL A 86 21.32 -15.13 -22.54
CA VAL A 86 19.94 -14.79 -22.96
C VAL A 86 19.03 -14.73 -21.75
N ALA A 87 19.14 -15.69 -20.84
CA ALA A 87 18.26 -15.73 -19.70
C ALA A 87 18.57 -14.70 -18.61
N THR A 88 19.84 -14.31 -18.41
CA THR A 88 20.18 -13.22 -17.47
C THR A 88 19.68 -11.87 -17.97
N ILE A 89 19.60 -11.65 -19.28
CA ILE A 89 19.07 -10.43 -19.89
C ILE A 89 17.53 -10.43 -19.92
N MET A 90 16.91 -11.58 -20.23
CA MET A 90 15.44 -11.67 -20.39
C MET A 90 14.68 -11.57 -19.05
N LEU A 91 15.30 -12.01 -17.94
CA LEU A 91 14.71 -12.00 -16.59
C LEU A 91 14.38 -10.58 -16.06
N PRO A 92 15.32 -9.60 -16.08
CA PRO A 92 15.04 -8.25 -15.61
C PRO A 92 14.05 -7.51 -16.52
N LEU A 93 14.12 -7.72 -17.84
CA LEU A 93 13.19 -7.10 -18.82
C LEU A 93 11.74 -7.54 -18.64
N ILE A 94 11.49 -8.75 -18.14
CA ILE A 94 10.11 -9.23 -17.92
C ILE A 94 9.58 -8.93 -16.51
N SER A 95 10.48 -8.58 -15.59
CA SER A 95 10.26 -8.26 -14.18
C SER A 95 9.88 -6.79 -13.91
N GLU A 96 9.69 -5.96 -14.93
CA GLU A 96 9.55 -4.50 -14.76
C GLU A 96 8.25 -4.00 -14.08
N ASN A 97 7.47 -4.89 -13.49
CA ASN A 97 6.49 -4.48 -12.47
C ASN A 97 7.06 -4.83 -11.11
N LYS A 98 7.29 -3.80 -10.29
CA LYS A 98 7.48 -3.89 -8.84
C LYS A 98 6.23 -4.52 -8.20
N ALA A 99 6.03 -5.82 -8.40
CA ALA A 99 5.28 -6.64 -7.47
C ALA A 99 6.21 -6.90 -6.29
N PRO A 100 5.72 -6.83 -5.04
CA PRO A 100 6.55 -7.09 -3.87
C PRO A 100 7.22 -8.46 -4.03
N LEU A 101 8.50 -8.52 -3.65
CA LEU A 101 9.33 -9.71 -3.73
C LEU A 101 8.62 -10.87 -3.02
N LEU A 102 8.01 -11.76 -3.79
CA LEU A 102 7.56 -13.06 -3.31
C LEU A 102 8.81 -13.91 -3.11
N THR A 103 9.40 -13.79 -1.93
CA THR A 103 10.51 -14.62 -1.47
C THR A 103 10.03 -16.07 -1.36
N ARG A 104 10.90 -17.04 -1.66
CA ARG A 104 10.66 -18.50 -1.67
C ARG A 104 10.00 -19.06 -0.39
N ALA A 105 9.92 -18.28 0.70
CA ALA A 105 9.21 -18.62 1.93
C ALA A 105 7.67 -18.66 1.80
N ASN A 106 7.06 -18.00 0.80
CA ASN A 106 5.60 -18.08 0.58
C ASN A 106 5.17 -19.30 -0.25
N PHE A 107 6.09 -20.13 -0.74
CA PHE A 107 5.74 -21.36 -1.48
C PHE A 107 5.68 -22.61 -0.58
N ALA A 108 5.93 -22.47 0.72
CA ALA A 108 5.93 -23.60 1.66
C ALA A 108 4.89 -23.46 2.79
N GLY A 109 3.86 -22.62 2.62
CA GLY A 109 2.88 -22.38 3.68
C GLY A 109 1.45 -22.10 3.24
N ASP A 110 1.14 -22.11 1.93
CA ASP A 110 -0.19 -21.67 1.44
C ASP A 110 -0.91 -22.70 0.55
N ASP A 111 -0.27 -23.84 0.22
CA ASP A 111 -0.90 -24.88 -0.63
C ASP A 111 -1.20 -26.20 0.13
N ASP A 112 -0.77 -26.36 1.40
CA ASP A 112 -0.97 -27.60 2.18
C ASP A 112 -1.79 -27.40 3.48
N LEU A 113 -2.28 -26.19 3.78
CA LEU A 113 -3.17 -25.93 4.94
C LEU A 113 -4.63 -25.68 4.55
N ASP A 114 -4.93 -25.45 3.27
CA ASP A 114 -6.30 -25.21 2.77
C ASP A 114 -7.01 -26.49 2.29
N ALA A 115 -6.43 -27.68 2.50
CA ALA A 115 -6.97 -28.96 2.01
C ALA A 115 -7.46 -29.93 3.09
N ALA A 116 -7.54 -29.50 4.36
CA ALA A 116 -7.99 -30.35 5.47
C ALA A 116 -9.16 -29.78 6.30
N ALA A 117 -9.89 -28.79 5.77
CA ALA A 117 -11.11 -28.26 6.42
C ALA A 117 -12.34 -28.31 5.50
N ALA A 118 -12.45 -29.36 4.69
CA ALA A 118 -13.66 -29.67 3.93
C ALA A 118 -14.13 -31.06 4.31
N ASP A 119 -14.81 -31.15 5.45
CA ASP A 119 -16.02 -31.95 5.66
C ASP A 119 -16.36 -31.94 7.16
N GLU A 120 -16.90 -30.81 7.63
CA GLU A 120 -17.83 -30.79 8.76
C GLU A 120 -18.74 -29.56 8.59
N ASP A 121 -19.92 -29.83 8.04
CA ASP A 121 -21.09 -28.97 8.03
C ASP A 121 -21.55 -28.79 9.49
N ASP A 122 -20.89 -27.89 10.23
CA ASP A 122 -21.39 -27.36 11.51
C ASP A 122 -21.80 -25.89 11.34
N GLY A 123 -22.95 -25.55 11.89
CA GLY A 123 -23.69 -24.31 11.66
C GLY A 123 -23.04 -23.03 12.24
N SER A 124 -21.72 -22.98 12.40
CA SER A 124 -20.97 -21.81 12.86
C SER A 124 -20.51 -20.96 11.68
N HIS A 125 -21.17 -19.82 11.46
CA HIS A 125 -20.74 -18.84 10.46
C HIS A 125 -19.45 -18.14 10.97
N TYR A 126 -18.29 -18.67 10.61
CA TYR A 126 -17.01 -18.02 10.86
C TYR A 126 -16.89 -16.73 10.05
N ILE A 127 -16.35 -15.69 10.69
CA ILE A 127 -16.10 -14.38 10.09
C ILE A 127 -14.89 -14.48 9.14
N SER A 128 -14.90 -13.68 8.06
CA SER A 128 -13.78 -13.64 7.11
C SER A 128 -12.50 -13.06 7.74
N ASP A 129 -11.32 -13.44 7.25
CA ASP A 129 -10.02 -12.88 7.71
C ASP A 129 -10.00 -11.34 7.65
N ASP A 130 -10.46 -10.75 6.54
CA ASP A 130 -10.51 -9.29 6.37
C ASP A 130 -11.49 -8.63 7.38
N GLU A 131 -12.57 -9.31 7.78
CA GLU A 131 -13.54 -8.83 8.77
C GLU A 131 -13.00 -8.94 10.20
N ALA A 132 -12.31 -10.04 10.52
CA ALA A 132 -11.61 -10.20 11.79
C ALA A 132 -10.50 -9.15 11.95
N GLN A 133 -9.73 -8.89 10.88
CA GLN A 133 -8.73 -7.81 10.84
C GLN A 133 -9.38 -6.44 11.04
N LEU A 134 -10.52 -6.19 10.39
CA LEU A 134 -11.25 -4.94 10.56
C LEU A 134 -11.68 -4.73 12.02
N TYR A 135 -12.17 -5.78 12.68
CA TYR A 135 -12.58 -5.75 14.09
C TYR A 135 -11.41 -5.40 15.02
N ILE A 136 -10.28 -6.12 14.91
CA ILE A 136 -9.13 -5.88 15.79
C ILE A 136 -8.52 -4.48 15.57
N MET A 137 -8.52 -3.97 14.32
CA MET A 137 -8.05 -2.61 14.02
C MET A 137 -8.97 -1.55 14.62
N LYS A 138 -10.30 -1.76 14.60
CA LYS A 138 -11.27 -0.87 15.24
C LYS A 138 -11.10 -0.86 16.76
N LEU A 139 -10.87 -2.03 17.37
CA LEU A 139 -10.58 -2.16 18.79
C LEU A 139 -9.28 -1.44 19.17
N ALA A 140 -8.25 -1.54 18.34
CA ALA A 140 -7.00 -0.81 18.52
C ALA A 140 -7.21 0.71 18.53
N VAL A 141 -7.98 1.24 17.57
CA VAL A 141 -8.34 2.67 17.51
C VAL A 141 -9.07 3.10 18.77
N GLN A 142 -10.09 2.34 19.20
CA GLN A 142 -10.82 2.64 20.43
C GLN A 142 -9.87 2.69 21.64
N ARG A 143 -8.97 1.72 21.77
CA ARG A 143 -7.99 1.70 22.86
C ARG A 143 -7.08 2.94 22.83
N ILE A 144 -6.62 3.36 21.65
CA ILE A 144 -5.81 4.57 21.49
C ILE A 144 -6.60 5.82 21.89
N GLU A 145 -7.89 5.89 21.55
CA GLU A 145 -8.77 7.00 21.95
C GLU A 145 -8.95 7.09 23.47
N GLU A 146 -9.14 5.96 24.15
CA GLU A 146 -9.25 5.88 25.61
C GLU A 146 -7.96 6.33 26.31
N GLU A 147 -6.82 6.08 25.68
CA GLU A 147 -5.49 6.44 26.15
C GLU A 147 -5.06 7.86 25.78
N ARG A 148 -5.85 8.54 24.95
CA ARG A 148 -5.55 9.89 24.50
C ARG A 148 -5.60 10.85 25.69
N ARG A 149 -4.56 11.65 25.82
CA ARG A 149 -4.34 12.67 26.84
C ARG A 149 -3.81 13.93 26.14
N PRO A 150 -3.84 15.11 26.79
CA PRO A 150 -3.34 16.34 26.17
C PRO A 150 -1.85 16.31 25.82
N ASN A 151 -1.05 15.49 26.50
CA ASN A 151 0.39 15.38 26.29
C ASN A 151 0.78 14.46 25.12
N ASN A 152 -0.02 13.43 24.82
CA ASN A 152 0.22 12.45 23.74
C ASN A 152 -0.79 12.59 22.59
N GLN A 153 -1.49 13.73 22.51
CA GLN A 153 -2.62 13.92 21.61
C GLN A 153 -2.22 13.83 20.14
N LYS A 154 -1.02 14.33 19.81
CA LYS A 154 -0.47 14.30 18.46
C LYS A 154 -0.17 12.86 18.04
N GLU A 155 0.59 12.15 18.86
CA GLU A 155 0.98 10.75 18.69
C GLU A 155 -0.25 9.86 18.54
N ALA A 156 -1.27 10.11 19.35
CA ALA A 156 -2.56 9.41 19.26
C ALA A 156 -3.23 9.66 17.92
N TYR A 157 -3.31 10.92 17.44
CA TYR A 157 -3.91 11.20 16.14
C TYR A 157 -3.09 10.67 14.96
N ASP A 158 -1.77 10.75 15.02
CA ASP A 158 -0.86 10.17 14.02
C ASP A 158 -1.11 8.66 13.92
N LEU A 159 -1.12 7.96 15.06
CA LEU A 159 -1.35 6.52 15.09
C LEU A 159 -2.78 6.15 14.64
N ILE A 160 -3.80 6.87 15.10
CA ILE A 160 -5.19 6.67 14.65
C ILE A 160 -5.29 6.84 13.14
N LEU A 161 -4.61 7.83 12.54
CA LEU A 161 -4.62 8.01 11.08
C LEU A 161 -4.05 6.80 10.36
N ASP A 162 -2.93 6.26 10.83
CA ASP A 162 -2.33 5.05 10.26
C ASP A 162 -3.31 3.87 10.28
N TYR A 163 -3.98 3.65 11.41
CA TYR A 163 -5.03 2.62 11.53
C TYR A 163 -6.23 2.91 10.63
N GLN A 164 -6.67 4.16 10.54
CA GLN A 164 -7.79 4.56 9.69
C GLN A 164 -7.50 4.30 8.20
N PHE A 165 -6.25 4.44 7.75
CA PHE A 165 -5.86 4.04 6.39
C PHE A 165 -5.98 2.52 6.17
N LEU A 166 -5.60 1.71 7.17
CA LEU A 166 -5.73 0.25 7.10
C LEU A 166 -7.19 -0.20 7.14
N ILE A 167 -7.98 0.34 8.07
CA ILE A 167 -9.43 0.13 8.19
C ILE A 167 -10.10 0.44 6.87
N ARG A 168 -9.82 1.63 6.30
CA ARG A 168 -10.38 2.05 5.02
C ARG A 168 -10.04 1.06 3.91
N ARG A 169 -8.79 0.59 3.86
CA ARG A 169 -8.36 -0.38 2.84
C ARG A 169 -9.11 -1.71 2.98
N LEU A 170 -9.36 -2.17 4.21
CA LEU A 170 -10.11 -3.39 4.48
C LEU A 170 -11.60 -3.23 4.12
N GLU A 171 -12.22 -2.10 4.49
CA GLU A 171 -13.61 -1.80 4.15
C GLU A 171 -13.84 -1.78 2.62
N LEU A 172 -12.90 -1.21 1.87
CA LEU A 172 -12.96 -1.19 0.40
C LEU A 172 -12.81 -2.58 -0.22
N LYS A 173 -12.18 -3.56 0.46
CA LYS A 173 -12.13 -4.94 -0.03
C LYS A 173 -13.44 -5.69 0.23
N LEU A 174 -14.07 -5.43 1.36
CA LEU A 174 -15.28 -6.12 1.80
C LEU A 174 -16.53 -5.65 1.03
N GLN A 175 -16.54 -4.41 0.57
CA GLN A 175 -17.72 -3.80 -0.07
C GLN A 175 -17.84 -4.04 -1.57
N ASN A 176 -19.08 -3.99 -2.04
CA ASN A 176 -19.40 -4.09 -3.46
C ASN A 176 -18.95 -2.83 -4.22
N LYS A 177 -18.64 -2.99 -5.51
CA LYS A 177 -18.17 -1.88 -6.37
C LYS A 177 -19.11 -0.66 -6.38
N LYS A 178 -20.43 -0.86 -6.32
CA LYS A 178 -21.41 0.24 -6.32
C LYS A 178 -21.41 1.03 -5.01
N GLU A 179 -21.31 0.33 -3.88
CA GLU A 179 -21.23 0.95 -2.55
C GLU A 179 -19.92 1.73 -2.39
N MET A 180 -18.84 1.19 -2.94
CA MET A 180 -17.55 1.87 -2.98
C MET A 180 -17.61 3.19 -3.77
N ASP A 181 -18.27 3.22 -4.94
CA ASP A 181 -18.42 4.45 -5.72
C ASP A 181 -19.22 5.52 -4.96
N SER A 182 -20.28 5.15 -4.23
CA SER A 182 -21.04 6.11 -3.41
C SER A 182 -20.22 6.66 -2.25
N ILE A 183 -19.48 5.80 -1.55
CA ILE A 183 -18.68 6.20 -0.39
C ILE A 183 -17.55 7.15 -0.81
N ILE A 184 -16.90 6.89 -1.94
CA ILE A 184 -15.88 7.80 -2.49
C ILE A 184 -16.52 9.14 -2.88
N ALA A 185 -17.71 9.12 -3.50
CA ALA A 185 -18.41 10.35 -3.89
C ALA A 185 -18.81 11.20 -2.68
N ASP A 186 -19.29 10.56 -1.61
CA ASP A 186 -19.67 11.22 -0.37
C ASP A 186 -18.46 11.79 0.37
N GLU A 187 -17.35 11.05 0.43
CA GLU A 187 -16.08 11.55 0.98
C GLU A 187 -15.58 12.80 0.21
N LEU A 188 -15.68 12.78 -1.12
CA LEU A 188 -15.31 13.93 -1.96
C LEU A 188 -16.24 15.14 -1.74
N ALA A 189 -17.52 14.90 -1.45
CA ALA A 189 -18.46 15.96 -1.09
C ALA A 189 -18.04 16.62 0.24
N LEU A 190 -17.73 15.82 1.26
CA LEU A 190 -17.26 16.31 2.56
C LEU A 190 -15.93 17.07 2.45
N ARG A 191 -14.96 16.53 1.71
CA ARG A 191 -13.68 17.22 1.44
C ARG A 191 -13.88 18.56 0.74
N ARG A 192 -14.87 18.67 -0.17
CA ARG A 192 -15.19 19.95 -0.83
C ARG A 192 -15.74 20.97 0.16
N VAL A 193 -16.59 20.55 1.10
CA VAL A 193 -17.08 21.41 2.19
C VAL A 193 -15.91 21.89 3.04
N ALA A 194 -15.05 20.97 3.48
CA ALA A 194 -13.87 21.28 4.27
C ALA A 194 -12.93 22.28 3.57
N LEU A 195 -12.67 22.10 2.26
CA LEU A 195 -11.85 23.03 1.46
C LEU A 195 -12.41 24.46 1.41
N ARG A 196 -13.74 24.63 1.43
CA ARG A 196 -14.35 25.98 1.50
C ARG A 196 -14.01 26.63 2.83
N GLY A 197 -14.08 25.88 3.92
CA GLY A 197 -13.65 26.28 5.25
C GLY A 197 -12.17 26.70 5.27
N GLU A 198 -11.28 25.85 4.73
CA GLU A 198 -9.85 26.16 4.61
C GLU A 198 -9.60 27.46 3.83
N ARG A 199 -10.26 27.63 2.68
CA ARG A 199 -10.10 28.81 1.83
C ARG A 199 -10.58 30.09 2.51
N SER A 200 -11.71 30.01 3.22
CA SER A 200 -12.24 31.13 4.01
C SER A 200 -11.28 31.52 5.13
N ALA A 201 -10.60 30.55 5.76
CA ALA A 201 -9.62 30.82 6.81
C ALA A 201 -8.37 31.50 6.26
N ILE A 202 -7.82 31.01 5.14
CA ILE A 202 -6.66 31.65 4.49
C ILE A 202 -6.99 33.09 4.08
N GLN A 203 -8.19 33.32 3.51
CA GLN A 203 -8.61 34.65 3.10
C GLN A 203 -8.74 35.58 4.31
N ARG A 204 -9.36 35.13 5.40
CA ARG A 204 -9.47 35.91 6.65
C ARG A 204 -8.12 36.30 7.21
N LEU A 205 -7.15 35.37 7.23
CA LEU A 205 -5.78 35.66 7.68
C LEU A 205 -5.10 36.72 6.83
N PHE A 206 -5.29 36.67 5.51
CA PHE A 206 -4.73 37.65 4.59
C PHE A 206 -5.37 39.02 4.76
N ASP A 207 -6.70 39.08 4.88
CA ASP A 207 -7.44 40.33 5.07
C ASP A 207 -7.09 40.99 6.42
N ALA A 208 -6.85 40.17 7.46
CA ALA A 208 -6.38 40.60 8.78
C ALA A 208 -4.90 41.02 8.81
N LYS A 209 -4.16 40.85 7.70
CA LYS A 209 -2.70 41.09 7.58
C LYS A 209 -1.85 40.28 8.57
N GLU A 210 -2.34 39.13 9.02
CA GLU A 210 -1.60 38.21 9.89
C GLU A 210 -0.59 37.34 9.11
N ILE A 211 -0.70 37.29 7.79
CA ILE A 211 0.18 36.52 6.91
C ILE A 211 0.73 37.39 5.77
N SER A 212 1.97 37.14 5.37
CA SER A 212 2.56 37.79 4.21
C SER A 212 1.84 37.40 2.91
N ARG A 213 1.94 38.27 1.90
CA ARG A 213 1.43 38.00 0.54
C ARG A 213 2.06 36.73 -0.05
N GLU A 214 3.31 36.43 0.30
CA GLU A 214 4.01 35.25 -0.18
C GLU A 214 3.39 33.97 0.42
N THR A 215 3.20 33.93 1.73
CA THR A 215 2.57 32.80 2.43
C THR A 215 1.15 32.57 1.92
N PHE A 216 0.37 33.63 1.68
CA PHE A 216 -0.96 33.53 1.07
C PHE A 216 -0.92 32.85 -0.31
N LEU A 217 -0.01 33.26 -1.19
CA LEU A 217 0.12 32.67 -2.53
C LEU A 217 0.52 31.20 -2.44
N VAL A 218 1.48 30.84 -1.58
CA VAL A 218 1.92 29.46 -1.38
C VAL A 218 0.80 28.58 -0.83
N ALA A 219 0.07 29.05 0.18
CA ALA A 219 -1.05 28.35 0.78
C ALA A 219 -2.19 28.13 -0.24
N ASN A 220 -2.53 29.16 -1.01
CA ASN A 220 -3.57 29.07 -2.03
C ASN A 220 -3.15 28.14 -3.19
N GLU A 221 -1.90 28.18 -3.64
CA GLU A 221 -1.40 27.21 -4.63
C GLU A 221 -1.43 25.76 -4.11
N ARG A 222 -1.15 25.53 -2.82
CA ARG A 222 -1.27 24.20 -2.18
C ARG A 222 -2.73 23.73 -2.21
N LEU A 223 -3.67 24.59 -1.84
CA LEU A 223 -5.10 24.30 -1.85
C LEU A 223 -5.62 24.01 -3.27
N GLN A 224 -5.25 24.83 -4.26
CA GLN A 224 -5.58 24.58 -5.67
C GLN A 224 -5.00 23.28 -6.23
N ARG A 225 -3.83 22.84 -5.74
CA ARG A 225 -3.27 21.53 -6.13
C ARG A 225 -4.08 20.38 -5.53
N LEU A 226 -4.52 20.51 -4.28
CA LEU A 226 -5.41 19.53 -3.64
C LEU A 226 -6.75 19.41 -4.36
N GLU A 227 -7.39 20.54 -4.65
CA GLU A 227 -8.67 20.60 -5.38
C GLU A 227 -8.55 19.96 -6.77
N ARG A 228 -7.49 20.28 -7.52
CA ARG A 228 -7.24 19.67 -8.83
C ARG A 228 -7.09 18.15 -8.74
N ARG A 229 -6.36 17.62 -7.75
CA ARG A 229 -6.20 16.16 -7.59
C ARG A 229 -7.54 15.46 -7.35
N MET A 230 -8.43 16.07 -6.57
CA MET A 230 -9.78 15.53 -6.33
C MET A 230 -10.66 15.53 -7.57
N ILE A 231 -10.53 16.54 -8.45
CA ILE A 231 -11.26 16.56 -9.72
C ILE A 231 -10.79 15.42 -10.64
N HIS A 232 -9.52 15.00 -10.57
CA HIS A 232 -9.00 13.91 -11.39
C HIS A 232 -9.33 12.51 -10.83
N SER A 233 -9.65 12.37 -9.54
CA SER A 233 -10.13 11.10 -8.96
C SER A 233 -11.62 10.85 -9.22
N ILE A 234 -12.40 11.91 -9.54
CA ILE A 234 -13.79 11.79 -10.00
C ILE A 234 -13.74 11.36 -11.47
N GLY A 235 -13.95 10.07 -11.71
CA GLY A 235 -13.79 9.41 -13.00
C GLY A 235 -14.48 10.14 -14.17
N LYS A 236 -13.70 10.88 -14.95
CA LYS A 236 -13.76 10.86 -16.42
C LYS A 236 -12.32 10.98 -16.92
N ARG A 237 -11.90 10.03 -17.78
CA ARG A 237 -10.79 10.27 -18.71
C ARG A 237 -11.18 11.48 -19.55
N THR A 238 -10.91 12.69 -19.09
CA THR A 238 -10.88 13.86 -19.95
C THR A 238 -9.78 13.58 -20.94
N ARG A 239 -10.21 13.18 -22.15
CA ARG A 239 -9.37 13.00 -23.33
C ARG A 239 -8.50 14.25 -23.42
N MET A 240 -7.20 14.08 -23.16
CA MET A 240 -6.18 15.11 -23.22
C MET A 240 -6.20 15.70 -24.63
N GLY A 241 -7.00 16.74 -24.84
CA GLY A 241 -7.01 17.55 -26.04
C GLY A 241 -6.02 18.69 -25.87
N ARG A 242 -4.96 18.65 -26.67
CA ARG A 242 -3.99 19.73 -26.97
C ARG A 242 -3.06 20.15 -25.82
N GLY A 243 -1.91 19.48 -25.80
CA GLY A 243 -0.71 19.92 -25.12
C GLY A 243 -0.07 21.13 -25.81
N SER A 244 0.18 22.18 -25.01
CA SER A 244 1.28 23.16 -25.15
C SER A 244 1.10 24.32 -24.16
N ILE A 245 -0.13 24.71 -23.83
CA ILE A 245 -0.41 25.88 -22.96
C ILE A 245 -0.17 25.56 -21.47
N GLN A 246 -0.44 24.34 -21.02
CA GLN A 246 -0.29 23.95 -19.60
C GLN A 246 1.17 23.76 -19.17
N GLN A 247 2.09 23.55 -20.13
CA GLN A 247 3.53 23.45 -19.85
C GLN A 247 4.19 24.83 -19.69
N MET A 248 3.71 25.87 -20.37
CA MET A 248 4.20 27.25 -20.19
C MET A 248 3.83 27.83 -18.82
N VAL A 249 2.67 27.49 -18.25
CA VAL A 249 2.31 27.88 -16.87
C VAL A 249 3.19 27.17 -15.83
N ARG A 250 3.66 25.95 -16.11
CA ARG A 250 4.58 25.21 -15.23
C ARG A 250 5.99 25.82 -15.17
N LEU A 251 6.46 26.42 -16.26
CA LEU A 251 7.77 27.07 -16.30
C LEU A 251 7.75 28.46 -15.62
N LYS A 252 6.68 29.25 -15.82
CA LYS A 252 6.57 30.57 -15.15
C LYS A 252 6.47 30.46 -13.63
N ASN A 253 5.74 29.49 -13.08
CA ASN A 253 5.62 29.31 -11.62
C ASN A 253 6.86 28.64 -10.98
N LYS A 254 7.64 27.83 -11.73
CA LYS A 254 8.93 27.31 -11.23
C LYS A 254 9.98 28.41 -11.07
N VAL A 255 9.98 29.39 -11.96
CA VAL A 255 10.96 30.49 -11.98
C VAL A 255 10.64 31.58 -10.94
N SER A 256 9.37 31.77 -10.57
CA SER A 256 9.01 32.67 -9.46
C SER A 256 9.35 32.06 -8.10
N LEU A 257 9.08 30.77 -7.88
CA LEU A 257 9.37 30.10 -6.60
C LEU A 257 10.87 29.92 -6.36
N TRP A 258 11.66 29.61 -7.40
CA TRP A 258 13.12 29.44 -7.25
C TRP A 258 13.85 30.75 -6.89
N ARG A 259 13.34 31.92 -7.32
CA ARG A 259 13.93 33.22 -6.98
C ARG A 259 13.56 33.74 -5.58
N ILE A 260 12.51 33.19 -4.94
CA ILE A 260 11.98 33.70 -3.67
C ILE A 260 12.48 32.88 -2.46
N GLN A 261 13.06 31.70 -2.68
CA GLN A 261 13.45 30.76 -1.62
C GLN A 261 14.76 31.08 -0.87
N ARG A 262 15.36 32.27 -1.07
CA ARG A 262 16.70 32.58 -0.55
C ARG A 262 16.76 33.64 0.57
N LYS A 263 15.67 34.28 1.01
CA LYS A 263 15.80 35.45 1.90
C LYS A 263 15.03 35.47 3.23
N SER A 264 14.12 34.55 3.53
CA SER A 264 13.52 34.45 4.88
C SER A 264 12.99 33.04 5.14
N LYS A 265 13.85 32.12 5.57
CA LYS A 265 13.48 30.70 5.71
C LYS A 265 12.68 30.43 7.00
N ASP A 266 12.92 31.20 8.06
CA ASP A 266 12.35 30.93 9.39
C ASP A 266 11.01 31.66 9.62
N ASP A 267 10.85 32.89 9.13
CA ASP A 267 9.60 33.65 9.28
C ASP A 267 8.44 33.04 8.45
N ILE A 268 8.76 32.54 7.25
CA ILE A 268 7.79 31.87 6.38
C ILE A 268 7.34 30.53 6.99
N THR A 269 8.19 29.82 7.72
CA THR A 269 7.79 28.54 8.34
C THR A 269 6.78 28.73 9.47
N ASP A 270 6.94 29.80 10.26
CA ASP A 270 6.06 30.09 11.38
C ASP A 270 4.70 30.63 10.90
N GLU A 271 4.70 31.53 9.91
CA GLU A 271 3.46 31.96 9.25
C GLU A 271 2.71 30.77 8.63
N LEU A 272 3.44 29.82 8.03
CA LEU A 272 2.83 28.67 7.35
C LEU A 272 2.29 27.63 8.33
N ALA A 273 2.87 27.50 9.53
CA ALA A 273 2.30 26.72 10.63
C ALA A 273 0.99 27.36 11.15
N LEU A 274 0.98 28.68 11.34
CA LEU A 274 -0.22 29.43 11.71
C LEU A 274 -1.34 29.24 10.67
N VAL A 275 -1.01 29.33 9.38
CA VAL A 275 -1.95 29.09 8.28
C VAL A 275 -2.52 27.68 8.34
N GLN A 276 -1.69 26.65 8.50
CA GLN A 276 -2.17 25.26 8.60
C GLN A 276 -3.14 25.07 9.77
N ARG A 277 -2.82 25.64 10.93
CA ARG A 277 -3.66 25.56 12.14
C ARG A 277 -5.03 26.19 11.91
N GLU A 278 -5.06 27.40 11.37
CA GLU A 278 -6.32 28.14 11.13
C GLU A 278 -7.12 27.57 9.96
N GLN A 279 -6.45 27.03 8.93
CA GLN A 279 -7.09 26.25 7.87
C GLN A 279 -7.84 25.05 8.43
N ALA A 280 -7.17 24.25 9.26
CA ALA A 280 -7.77 23.07 9.87
C ALA A 280 -8.94 23.42 10.79
N LYS A 281 -8.84 24.49 11.58
CA LYS A 281 -9.97 25.01 12.37
C LYS A 281 -11.13 25.46 11.48
N GLY A 282 -10.83 26.18 10.39
CA GLY A 282 -11.83 26.61 9.41
C GLY A 282 -12.54 25.45 8.74
N ALA A 283 -11.80 24.40 8.38
CA ALA A 283 -12.33 23.17 7.80
C ALA A 283 -13.30 22.47 8.76
N ILE A 284 -12.89 22.25 10.03
CA ILE A 284 -13.73 21.60 11.05
C ILE A 284 -14.99 22.44 11.32
N LYS A 285 -14.87 23.77 11.39
CA LYS A 285 -16.01 24.68 11.58
C LYS A 285 -17.02 24.57 10.44
N GLU A 286 -16.54 24.55 9.20
CA GLU A 286 -17.40 24.43 8.02
C GLU A 286 -18.06 23.06 7.94
N LEU A 287 -17.33 21.98 8.24
CA LEU A 287 -17.88 20.63 8.34
C LEU A 287 -18.97 20.54 9.42
N SER A 288 -18.73 21.09 10.60
CA SER A 288 -19.72 21.15 11.69
C SER A 288 -20.96 21.94 11.26
N SER A 289 -20.77 23.08 10.59
CA SER A 289 -21.87 23.91 10.08
C SER A 289 -22.64 23.25 8.92
N TYR A 290 -22.04 22.27 8.25
CA TYR A 290 -22.68 21.46 7.22
C TYR A 290 -23.59 20.41 7.86
N PHE A 291 -23.08 19.61 8.81
CA PHE A 291 -23.87 18.58 9.50
C PHE A 291 -24.96 19.13 10.44
N ALA A 292 -24.85 20.40 10.85
CA ALA A 292 -25.86 21.06 11.67
C ALA A 292 -27.11 21.54 10.89
N ARG A 293 -27.13 21.40 9.56
CA ARG A 293 -28.27 21.85 8.76
C ARG A 293 -29.32 20.74 8.66
N ASP A 294 -30.58 21.10 8.84
CA ASP A 294 -31.72 20.17 8.84
C ASP A 294 -32.03 19.58 7.44
N ASP A 295 -31.45 20.13 6.37
CA ASP A 295 -31.62 19.66 4.99
C ASP A 295 -30.71 18.48 4.61
N ILE A 296 -29.83 18.06 5.52
CA ILE A 296 -28.81 17.05 5.24
C ILE A 296 -29.14 15.74 5.95
N ASP A 297 -29.27 14.68 5.15
CA ASP A 297 -29.37 13.32 5.68
C ASP A 297 -28.00 12.87 6.21
N ASN A 298 -27.82 12.96 7.52
CA ASN A 298 -26.59 12.55 8.20
C ASN A 298 -26.32 11.04 8.08
N ASN A 299 -27.36 10.22 7.87
CA ASN A 299 -27.20 8.77 7.72
C ASN A 299 -26.63 8.37 6.36
N ARG A 300 -26.66 9.29 5.38
CA ARG A 300 -26.04 9.06 4.07
C ARG A 300 -24.51 8.97 4.17
N PHE A 301 -23.90 9.71 5.10
CA PHE A 301 -22.45 9.75 5.22
C PHE A 301 -21.96 8.61 6.10
N ASP A 302 -21.03 7.82 5.57
CA ASP A 302 -20.32 6.84 6.35
C ASP A 302 -19.56 7.52 7.51
N SER A 303 -19.85 7.07 8.73
CA SER A 303 -19.29 7.64 9.96
C SER A 303 -17.76 7.56 9.98
N GLN A 304 -17.18 6.52 9.39
CA GLN A 304 -15.72 6.37 9.30
C GLN A 304 -15.10 7.43 8.38
N SER A 305 -15.74 7.73 7.24
CA SER A 305 -15.30 8.76 6.31
C SER A 305 -15.29 10.17 6.94
N VAL A 306 -16.31 10.48 7.76
CA VAL A 306 -16.36 11.74 8.54
C VAL A 306 -15.26 11.75 9.61
N TYR A 307 -15.16 10.67 10.38
CA TYR A 307 -14.18 10.52 11.45
C TYR A 307 -12.75 10.69 10.93
N HIS A 308 -12.38 10.02 9.83
CA HIS A 308 -11.07 10.14 9.19
C HIS A 308 -10.73 11.61 8.86
N LEU A 309 -11.67 12.34 8.27
CA LEU A 309 -11.47 13.74 7.88
C LEU A 309 -11.28 14.65 9.12
N ILE A 310 -12.05 14.41 10.18
CA ILE A 310 -11.95 15.16 11.44
C ILE A 310 -10.61 14.89 12.13
N ILE A 311 -10.19 13.63 12.24
CA ILE A 311 -8.90 13.27 12.82
C ILE A 311 -7.76 13.87 12.00
N HIS A 312 -7.86 13.86 10.67
CA HIS A 312 -6.87 14.48 9.79
C HIS A 312 -6.67 15.96 10.11
N TYR A 313 -7.75 16.74 10.24
CA TYR A 313 -7.66 18.16 10.59
C TYR A 313 -7.22 18.39 12.03
N ARG A 314 -7.65 17.56 12.98
CA ARG A 314 -7.19 17.64 14.38
C ARG A 314 -5.69 17.39 14.46
N ASN A 315 -5.17 16.42 13.72
CA ASN A 315 -3.74 16.16 13.66
C ASN A 315 -2.97 17.38 13.11
N GLN A 316 -3.45 18.00 12.03
CA GLN A 316 -2.82 19.24 11.51
C GLN A 316 -2.76 20.36 12.55
N ILE A 317 -3.78 20.49 13.41
CA ILE A 317 -3.79 21.49 14.49
C ILE A 317 -2.70 21.18 15.52
N GLU A 318 -2.51 19.92 15.89
CA GLU A 318 -1.48 19.53 16.85
C GLU A 318 -0.07 19.66 16.26
N LEU A 319 0.13 19.25 14.99
CA LEU A 319 1.40 19.40 14.29
C LEU A 319 1.86 20.85 14.20
N ALA A 320 0.92 21.79 14.07
CA ALA A 320 1.22 23.22 13.97
C ALA A 320 1.58 23.89 15.32
N LYS A 321 1.59 23.17 16.45
CA LYS A 321 1.93 23.74 17.77
C LYS A 321 3.41 23.63 18.13
N GLU A 322 4.23 22.88 17.39
CA GLU A 322 5.57 22.47 17.86
C GLU A 322 6.74 23.14 17.13
N HIS A 323 7.74 23.62 17.90
CA HIS A 323 8.97 24.22 17.37
C HIS A 323 10.29 23.74 18.05
N SER A 324 10.28 22.76 18.99
CA SER A 324 11.47 22.40 19.79
C SER A 324 12.03 21.00 19.56
N LYS A 325 13.36 20.88 19.40
CA LYS A 325 14.07 19.60 19.21
C LYS A 325 13.97 18.64 20.40
N ARG A 326 13.83 19.14 21.63
CA ARG A 326 13.70 18.29 22.84
C ARG A 326 12.37 17.52 22.84
N GLN A 327 11.33 18.13 22.27
CA GLN A 327 9.99 17.57 22.12
C GLN A 327 9.96 16.39 21.13
N ILE A 328 10.92 16.32 20.20
CA ILE A 328 11.01 15.24 19.19
C ILE A 328 11.35 13.89 19.84
N LYS A 329 12.24 13.87 20.85
CA LYS A 329 12.64 12.61 21.52
C LYS A 329 11.53 12.08 22.44
N ASP A 330 10.81 12.98 23.11
CA ASP A 330 9.67 12.58 23.95
C ASP A 330 8.50 12.06 23.08
N HIS A 331 8.34 12.58 21.86
CA HIS A 331 7.34 12.15 20.88
C HIS A 331 7.53 10.69 20.42
N THR A 332 8.76 10.29 20.08
CA THR A 332 9.02 8.90 19.63
C THR A 332 8.67 7.89 20.71
N MET A 333 9.02 8.20 21.97
CA MET A 333 8.69 7.35 23.11
C MET A 333 7.19 7.26 23.37
N GLN A 334 6.46 8.37 23.30
CA GLN A 334 5.01 8.39 23.50
C GLN A 334 4.25 7.66 22.39
N TYR A 335 4.68 7.83 21.13
CA TYR A 335 4.13 7.12 19.99
C TYR A 335 4.31 5.61 20.14
N GLN A 336 5.51 5.16 20.49
CA GLN A 336 5.80 3.74 20.72
C GLN A 336 4.97 3.16 21.88
N HIS A 337 4.86 3.89 22.98
CA HIS A 337 4.05 3.46 24.12
C HIS A 337 2.57 3.28 23.75
N LEU A 338 1.99 4.20 22.96
CA LEU A 338 0.64 4.04 22.43
C LEU A 338 0.52 2.86 21.46
N ARG A 339 1.53 2.65 20.60
CA ARG A 339 1.56 1.53 19.66
C ARG A 339 1.57 0.18 20.36
N ILE A 340 2.38 -0.01 21.41
CA ILE A 340 2.42 -1.26 22.21
C ILE A 340 1.03 -1.58 22.76
N LYS A 341 0.30 -0.57 23.21
CA LYS A 341 -1.04 -0.74 23.77
C LYS A 341 -2.10 -1.00 22.70
N ALA A 342 -1.96 -0.40 21.52
CA ALA A 342 -2.76 -0.75 20.36
C ALA A 342 -2.57 -2.22 19.97
N LEU A 343 -1.33 -2.70 19.91
CA LEU A 343 -1.03 -4.12 19.66
C LEU A 343 -1.55 -5.05 20.76
N ALA A 344 -1.51 -4.62 22.02
CA ALA A 344 -2.12 -5.36 23.11
C ALA A 344 -3.65 -5.50 22.93
N ALA A 345 -4.32 -4.42 22.52
CA ALA A 345 -5.75 -4.45 22.19
C ALA A 345 -6.05 -5.33 20.97
N GLU A 346 -5.19 -5.34 19.93
CA GLU A 346 -5.34 -6.27 18.80
C GLU A 346 -5.29 -7.73 19.27
N ARG A 347 -4.33 -8.08 20.15
CA ARG A 347 -4.22 -9.42 20.73
C ARG A 347 -5.45 -9.81 21.54
N GLU A 348 -5.95 -8.90 22.36
CA GLU A 348 -7.18 -9.07 23.11
C GLU A 348 -8.37 -9.28 22.17
N GLY A 349 -8.46 -8.49 21.08
CA GLY A 349 -9.50 -8.65 20.07
C GLY A 349 -9.49 -10.03 19.40
N VAL A 350 -8.30 -10.56 19.06
CA VAL A 350 -8.18 -11.93 18.53
C VAL A 350 -8.66 -12.96 19.56
N GLN A 351 -8.34 -12.78 20.84
CA GLN A 351 -8.79 -13.68 21.90
C GLN A 351 -10.31 -13.64 22.05
N VAL A 352 -10.92 -12.46 22.05
CA VAL A 352 -12.38 -12.29 22.13
C VAL A 352 -13.08 -12.96 20.96
N LEU A 353 -12.60 -12.79 19.73
CA LEU A 353 -13.18 -13.44 18.55
C LEU A 353 -13.10 -14.97 18.64
N LEU A 354 -12.02 -15.51 19.19
CA LEU A 354 -11.84 -16.95 19.40
C LEU A 354 -12.78 -17.47 20.48
N GLU A 355 -12.90 -16.79 21.61
CA GLU A 355 -13.80 -17.17 22.72
C GLU A 355 -15.28 -17.11 22.34
N GLN A 356 -15.65 -16.17 21.47
CA GLN A 356 -17.01 -16.04 20.93
C GLN A 356 -17.33 -17.04 19.81
N GLY A 357 -16.35 -17.84 19.38
CA GLY A 357 -16.52 -18.80 18.29
C GLY A 357 -16.68 -18.14 16.91
N HIS A 358 -16.26 -16.89 16.75
CA HIS A 358 -16.30 -16.18 15.46
C HIS A 358 -15.15 -16.54 14.53
N ILE A 359 -14.03 -17.05 15.08
CA ILE A 359 -12.86 -17.51 14.35
C ILE A 359 -12.38 -18.85 14.89
N ASP A 360 -11.77 -19.67 14.04
CA ASP A 360 -11.10 -20.90 14.45
C ASP A 360 -9.66 -20.62 14.97
N TRP A 361 -9.09 -21.59 15.68
CA TRP A 361 -7.71 -21.58 16.17
C TRP A 361 -6.68 -21.33 15.08
N ALA A 362 -6.88 -21.87 13.87
CA ALA A 362 -5.98 -21.63 12.74
C ALA A 362 -5.97 -20.14 12.34
N MET A 363 -7.16 -19.53 12.24
CA MET A 363 -7.30 -18.09 11.94
C MET A 363 -6.71 -17.23 13.07
N ALA A 364 -6.97 -17.59 14.34
CA ALA A 364 -6.39 -16.89 15.48
C ALA A 364 -4.85 -16.95 15.49
N ALA A 365 -4.26 -18.08 15.10
CA ALA A 365 -2.81 -18.23 14.96
C ALA A 365 -2.26 -17.31 13.87
N HIS A 366 -2.93 -17.24 12.70
CA HIS A 366 -2.56 -16.35 11.60
C HIS A 366 -2.61 -14.87 12.03
N LEU A 367 -3.69 -14.43 12.67
CA LEU A 367 -3.82 -13.05 13.16
C LEU A 367 -2.74 -12.71 14.21
N ARG A 368 -2.44 -13.62 15.14
CA ARG A 368 -1.34 -13.43 16.11
C ARG A 368 0.02 -13.34 15.44
N GLN A 369 0.26 -14.13 14.40
CA GLN A 369 1.50 -14.05 13.62
C GLN A 369 1.62 -12.69 12.92
N TYR A 370 0.53 -12.19 12.34
CA TYR A 370 0.49 -10.85 11.74
C TYR A 370 0.86 -9.75 12.75
N ILE A 371 0.25 -9.80 13.95
CA ILE A 371 0.54 -8.87 15.03
C ILE A 371 2.01 -8.95 15.46
N ASN A 372 2.54 -10.16 15.66
CA ASN A 372 3.93 -10.38 16.06
C ASN A 372 4.93 -9.87 15.00
N TYR A 373 4.62 -10.03 13.71
CA TYR A 373 5.44 -9.47 12.65
C TYR A 373 5.47 -7.94 12.73
N SER A 374 4.31 -7.31 12.94
CA SER A 374 4.23 -5.87 13.12
C SER A 374 5.02 -5.38 14.35
N GLU A 375 5.00 -6.14 15.45
CA GLU A 375 5.77 -5.86 16.67
C GLU A 375 7.29 -6.00 16.45
N THR A 376 7.71 -7.02 15.70
CA THR A 376 9.13 -7.28 15.41
C THR A 376 9.74 -6.17 14.55
N VAL A 377 9.01 -5.72 13.52
CA VAL A 377 9.44 -4.59 12.68
C VAL A 377 9.66 -3.34 13.54
N LEU A 378 8.80 -3.09 14.53
CA LEU A 378 8.92 -1.94 15.44
C LEU A 378 10.14 -2.04 16.37
N ILE A 379 10.42 -3.23 16.91
CA ILE A 379 11.59 -3.45 17.79
C ILE A 379 12.90 -3.25 17.00
N MET A 380 12.94 -3.65 15.73
CA MET A 380 14.11 -3.42 14.88
C MET A 380 14.34 -1.93 14.60
N ASP A 381 13.29 -1.15 14.37
CA ASP A 381 13.41 0.31 14.21
C ASP A 381 13.90 1.00 15.50
N TYR A 382 13.55 0.47 16.68
CA TYR A 382 14.05 0.96 17.97
C TYR A 382 15.57 0.77 18.12
N GLN A 383 16.08 -0.42 17.82
CA GLN A 383 17.50 -0.74 17.96
C GLN A 383 18.42 0.04 17.00
N ASN A 384 17.86 0.56 15.91
CA ASN A 384 18.59 1.35 14.91
C ASN A 384 18.53 2.87 15.17
N ALA A 385 17.72 3.32 16.15
CA ALA A 385 17.52 4.73 16.47
C ALA A 385 18.37 5.22 17.67
N ASP A 386 18.90 4.31 18.47
CA ASP A 386 19.98 4.54 19.44
C ASP A 386 21.36 4.36 18.78
#